data_AF-A0A8T0HAA5-F1
#
_entry.id   AF-A0A8T0HAA5-F1
#
_cell.length_a   1.000
_cell.length_b   1.000
_cell.length_c   1.000
_cell.angle_alpha   90.00
_cell.angle_beta   90.00
_cell.angle_gamma   90.00
#
_symmetry.space_group_name_H-M   'P 1'
#
loop_
_entity.id
_entity.type
_entity.pdbx_description
1 polymer ?
#
loop_
_entity_poly.entity_id
_entity_poly.type
_entity_poly.pdbx_seq_one_letter_code
_entity_poly.pdbx_strand_id
1 'polypeptide(L)'
;MGTANLGAAALGSGAQSLLLTKHREVSRSCSTLGRNWVRSHRPGATSQQVNFPSRNHVHATSQQSLLVDFPSPRHVHASVGGAHEAGEQHQAHVGIDGGDGGVWTVPPVQHDVGVTLIVLVGGWVWVRIFDFLTKRKYLGQKLSRKMVHITSGLLFAACWPFYSSFPWAQYLAALVPVSNGIRLLVYGLGLLKDEGLVKSVSREGDPRELLRGPLYYVVVLVFSTVLFWRDSPVGVMALAMMCGGDGIADIVGRRFGSSKLPYNSGKSWAGSIAMFLFGFLVSYGCLWYFSLMGFYELDTKGTLLRLAVVSLAATVVESLPISTKLDDNVTVPLTTVIVGMLLFPSDANVFGLPNLM
;
A
#
# COMPACT_ATOMS: atom_id res chain seq x y z
N MET A 1 11.84 -3.16 81.57
CA MET A 1 13.19 -3.25 80.99
C MET A 1 13.04 -3.05 79.49
N GLY A 2 13.59 -2.04 78.83
CA GLY A 2 14.49 -0.97 79.20
C GLY A 2 14.89 -0.31 77.88
N THR A 3 14.77 1.03 77.84
CA THR A 3 15.56 1.99 77.04
C THR A 3 15.60 1.90 75.52
N ALA A 4 15.75 2.97 74.74
CA ALA A 4 15.53 4.41 74.85
C ALA A 4 16.09 5.03 73.55
N ASN A 5 15.61 6.25 73.27
CA ASN A 5 16.27 7.35 72.57
C ASN A 5 16.32 7.38 71.03
N LEU A 6 16.29 8.54 70.38
CA LEU A 6 15.72 9.90 70.59
C LEU A 6 16.34 10.79 69.49
N GLY A 7 15.56 11.74 68.97
CA GLY A 7 16.05 12.99 68.37
C GLY A 7 15.79 13.16 66.86
N ALA A 8 15.33 14.29 66.33
CA ALA A 8 14.89 15.56 66.91
C ALA A 8 14.20 16.41 65.81
N ALA A 9 13.19 17.19 66.23
CA ALA A 9 12.81 18.58 65.83
C ALA A 9 13.00 19.03 64.36
N ALA A 10 11.94 19.37 63.61
CA ALA A 10 11.14 20.62 63.65
C ALA A 10 11.87 21.87 63.10
N LEU A 11 11.29 22.44 62.02
CA LEU A 11 11.38 23.82 61.48
C LEU A 11 10.83 23.72 60.03
N GLY A 12 9.92 24.51 59.48
CA GLY A 12 9.19 25.70 59.89
C GLY A 12 8.39 26.15 58.65
N SER A 13 7.14 26.55 58.85
CA SER A 13 6.28 27.19 57.85
C SER A 13 6.89 28.51 57.37
N GLY A 14 6.87 28.79 56.06
CA GLY A 14 7.02 30.15 55.53
C GLY A 14 7.89 30.30 54.28
N ALA A 15 7.42 29.82 53.13
CA ALA A 15 7.77 30.36 51.81
C ALA A 15 6.73 29.89 50.79
N GLN A 16 5.67 30.68 50.58
CA GLN A 16 5.54 31.51 49.38
C GLN A 16 5.25 30.64 48.14
N SER A 17 3.98 30.39 47.81
CA SER A 17 3.10 31.42 47.23
C SER A 17 3.82 32.24 46.15
N LEU A 18 4.39 31.56 45.15
CA LEU A 18 5.05 32.22 44.01
C LEU A 18 5.10 31.36 42.74
N LEU A 19 4.08 30.52 42.50
CA LEU A 19 3.99 29.72 41.26
C LEU A 19 2.60 29.74 40.58
N LEU A 20 1.73 30.70 40.96
CA LEU A 20 0.40 30.89 40.35
C LEU A 20 0.26 32.20 39.56
N THR A 21 1.34 32.93 39.32
CA THR A 21 1.32 34.27 38.71
C THR A 21 2.08 34.39 37.38
N LYS A 22 2.38 33.28 36.69
CA LYS A 22 3.18 33.30 35.43
C LYS A 22 2.52 32.69 34.18
N HIS A 23 1.20 32.59 34.14
CA HIS A 23 0.50 32.08 32.94
C HIS A 23 -0.71 32.92 32.47
N ARG A 24 -0.88 34.15 32.99
CA ARG A 24 -2.01 35.04 32.63
C ARG A 24 -1.63 36.32 31.88
N GLU A 25 -0.41 36.41 31.35
CA GLU A 25 0.11 37.64 30.71
C GLU A 25 0.58 37.50 29.25
N VAL A 26 0.25 36.41 28.56
CA VAL A 26 0.55 36.26 27.11
C VAL A 26 -0.72 36.29 26.23
N SER A 27 -1.91 36.50 26.82
CA SER A 27 -3.18 36.58 26.08
C SER A 27 -3.69 38.01 25.80
N ARG A 28 -2.82 39.03 25.88
CA ARG A 28 -3.17 40.43 25.56
C ARG A 28 -2.01 41.16 24.88
N SER A 29 -1.56 40.68 23.73
CA SER A 29 -0.80 41.51 22.79
C SER A 29 -0.76 40.86 21.40
N CYS A 30 -1.91 40.80 20.72
CA CYS A 30 -1.97 40.64 19.26
C CYS A 30 -3.38 41.00 18.76
N SER A 31 -3.85 42.20 19.11
CA SER A 31 -5.12 42.74 18.63
C SER A 31 -5.01 44.24 18.41
N THR A 32 -4.02 44.69 17.63
CA THR A 32 -3.96 46.05 17.07
C THR A 32 -2.80 46.17 16.09
N LEU A 33 -3.09 45.96 14.81
CA LEU A 33 -2.34 46.40 13.62
C LEU A 33 -3.24 46.01 12.43
N GLY A 34 -4.29 46.79 12.16
CA GLY A 34 -4.25 47.84 11.13
C GLY A 34 -4.41 47.17 9.75
N ARG A 35 -5.61 46.84 9.28
CA ARG A 35 -6.58 47.77 8.65
C ARG A 35 -5.92 49.01 8.06
N ASN A 36 -5.48 48.90 6.81
CA ASN A 36 -5.65 49.86 5.73
C ASN A 36 -4.78 49.43 4.55
N TRP A 37 -5.39 48.89 3.49
CA TRP A 37 -4.99 49.19 2.10
C TRP A 37 -6.10 48.70 1.17
N VAL A 38 -6.91 49.66 0.73
CA VAL A 38 -8.03 49.53 -0.22
C VAL A 38 -7.59 50.20 -1.51
N ARG A 39 -7.80 49.52 -2.65
CA ARG A 39 -7.86 50.05 -4.05
C ARG A 39 -6.55 50.69 -4.57
N SER A 40 -6.21 50.72 -5.85
CA SER A 40 -6.75 50.32 -7.15
C SER A 40 -5.61 50.58 -8.17
N HIS A 41 -5.82 50.25 -9.46
CA HIS A 41 -5.12 50.70 -10.68
C HIS A 41 -4.34 49.62 -11.47
N ARG A 42 -5.06 49.01 -12.43
CA ARG A 42 -4.63 48.90 -13.85
C ARG A 42 -5.11 50.18 -14.58
N PRO A 43 -4.67 50.58 -15.80
CA PRO A 43 -4.13 49.75 -16.90
C PRO A 43 -2.94 50.38 -17.68
N GLY A 44 -2.39 49.64 -18.67
CA GLY A 44 -1.47 50.20 -19.65
C GLY A 44 -0.83 49.13 -20.53
N ALA A 45 -1.38 48.92 -21.72
CA ALA A 45 -0.80 48.10 -22.78
C ALA A 45 0.16 48.94 -23.63
N THR A 46 1.31 48.38 -24.00
CA THR A 46 2.01 48.79 -25.23
C THR A 46 2.86 47.65 -25.77
N SER A 47 2.56 47.33 -27.02
CA SER A 47 3.25 46.45 -27.96
C SER A 47 4.68 46.90 -28.26
N GLN A 48 5.60 45.94 -28.41
CA GLN A 48 6.70 46.06 -29.38
C GLN A 48 7.17 44.67 -29.82
N GLN A 49 6.81 44.31 -31.05
CA GLN A 49 7.51 43.33 -31.89
C GLN A 49 8.81 43.97 -32.40
N VAL A 50 9.93 43.24 -32.39
CA VAL A 50 11.02 43.44 -33.36
C VAL A 50 11.63 42.09 -33.75
N ASN A 51 11.87 41.98 -35.06
CA ASN A 51 12.22 40.82 -35.87
C ASN A 51 13.59 40.16 -35.62
N PHE A 52 13.65 38.89 -36.07
CA PHE A 52 14.83 38.08 -36.40
C PHE A 52 15.75 38.73 -37.45
N PRO A 53 16.99 38.21 -37.56
CA PRO A 53 17.40 37.67 -38.86
C PRO A 53 18.02 36.27 -38.81
N SER A 54 17.71 35.53 -39.88
CA SER A 54 18.28 34.26 -40.33
C SER A 54 19.73 34.41 -40.79
N ARG A 55 20.56 33.37 -40.56
CA ARG A 55 21.61 33.00 -41.52
C ARG A 55 22.03 31.53 -41.38
N ASN A 56 21.73 30.77 -42.42
CA ASN A 56 22.37 29.50 -42.76
C ASN A 56 23.87 29.71 -43.00
N HIS A 57 24.72 28.78 -42.54
CA HIS A 57 25.83 28.25 -43.34
C HIS A 57 26.27 26.87 -42.84
N VAL A 58 26.35 25.98 -43.81
CA VAL A 58 26.86 24.61 -43.80
C VAL A 58 28.38 24.61 -43.56
N HIS A 59 28.87 23.69 -42.72
CA HIS A 59 30.16 23.02 -42.97
C HIS A 59 30.17 21.62 -42.36
N ALA A 60 30.37 20.64 -43.23
CA ALA A 60 30.67 19.26 -42.91
C ALA A 60 32.09 19.15 -42.32
N THR A 61 32.29 18.33 -41.30
CA THR A 61 33.58 17.70 -41.01
C THR A 61 33.36 16.35 -40.35
N SER A 62 33.95 15.33 -40.97
CA SER A 62 33.99 13.94 -40.55
C SER A 62 34.83 13.72 -39.29
N GLN A 63 34.43 12.79 -38.42
CA GLN A 63 35.31 11.92 -37.61
C GLN A 63 34.43 10.78 -37.04
N GLN A 64 34.52 9.58 -37.63
CA GLN A 64 35.27 8.42 -37.13
C GLN A 64 34.66 7.72 -35.90
N SER A 65 33.86 6.69 -36.22
CA SER A 65 33.96 5.30 -35.74
C SER A 65 34.23 5.03 -34.24
N LEU A 66 33.21 4.49 -33.57
CA LEU A 66 33.36 3.42 -32.57
C LEU A 66 32.11 2.53 -32.65
N LEU A 67 32.16 1.59 -33.61
CA LEU A 67 31.23 0.47 -33.76
C LEU A 67 31.63 -0.58 -32.73
N VAL A 68 30.78 -0.85 -31.76
CA VAL A 68 30.90 -1.99 -30.85
C VAL A 68 30.25 -3.18 -31.56
N ASP A 69 31.09 -4.08 -32.07
CA ASP A 69 30.70 -5.35 -32.69
C ASP A 69 30.01 -6.26 -31.67
N PHE A 70 28.77 -6.67 -31.98
CA PHE A 70 28.12 -7.80 -31.33
C PHE A 70 28.28 -9.05 -32.22
N PRO A 71 28.70 -10.20 -31.67
CA PRO A 71 28.90 -11.41 -32.45
C PRO A 71 27.56 -12.00 -32.90
N SER A 72 27.42 -12.19 -34.21
CA SER A 72 26.33 -12.93 -34.85
C SER A 72 26.39 -14.42 -34.51
N PRO A 73 25.29 -15.08 -34.10
CA PRO A 73 25.25 -16.53 -33.95
C PRO A 73 25.21 -17.23 -35.32
N ARG A 74 26.05 -18.25 -35.42
CA ARG A 74 26.32 -19.10 -36.57
C ARG A 74 25.08 -19.75 -37.17
N HIS A 75 25.10 -19.88 -38.50
CA HIS A 75 24.26 -20.74 -39.31
C HIS A 75 24.16 -22.17 -38.74
N VAL A 76 22.93 -22.63 -38.50
CA VAL A 76 22.59 -24.04 -38.42
C VAL A 76 21.68 -24.34 -39.60
N HIS A 77 22.10 -25.27 -40.45
CA HIS A 77 21.31 -25.81 -41.55
C HIS A 77 20.02 -26.44 -41.03
N ALA A 78 18.86 -25.90 -41.43
CA ALA A 78 17.57 -26.58 -41.29
C ALA A 78 17.24 -27.27 -42.62
N SER A 79 17.26 -28.60 -42.60
CA SER A 79 16.72 -29.46 -43.66
C SER A 79 15.22 -29.25 -43.76
N VAL A 80 14.74 -29.00 -44.97
CA VAL A 80 13.31 -28.94 -45.31
C VAL A 80 12.69 -30.33 -45.14
N GLY A 81 11.62 -30.40 -44.34
CA GLY A 81 10.73 -31.54 -44.24
C GLY A 81 9.40 -31.05 -43.67
N GLY A 82 8.45 -30.76 -44.55
CA GLY A 82 7.13 -30.28 -44.16
C GLY A 82 6.27 -31.38 -43.53
N ALA A 83 5.42 -31.01 -42.59
CA ALA A 83 3.96 -31.00 -42.76
C ALA A 83 3.24 -30.88 -41.39
N HIS A 84 2.16 -30.10 -41.40
CA HIS A 84 1.09 -29.96 -40.40
C HIS A 84 1.37 -29.12 -39.15
N GLU A 85 1.00 -27.84 -39.28
CA GLU A 85 0.69 -26.91 -38.20
C GLU A 85 -0.51 -27.40 -37.37
N ALA A 86 -0.28 -27.60 -36.07
CA ALA A 86 -1.28 -27.43 -35.03
C ALA A 86 -0.72 -26.37 -34.07
N GLY A 87 -1.33 -25.19 -34.06
CA GLY A 87 -0.89 -24.06 -33.24
C GLY A 87 -1.19 -24.32 -31.77
N GLU A 88 -0.25 -24.94 -31.07
CA GLU A 88 -0.17 -24.86 -29.61
C GLU A 88 0.37 -23.48 -29.25
N GLN A 89 -0.50 -22.61 -28.71
CA GLN A 89 -0.07 -21.39 -28.05
C GLN A 89 0.72 -21.80 -26.80
N HIS A 90 2.04 -21.75 -26.91
CA HIS A 90 2.95 -21.96 -25.80
C HIS A 90 2.83 -20.75 -24.85
N GLN A 91 1.85 -20.80 -23.94
CA GLN A 91 1.82 -19.93 -22.77
C GLN A 91 3.08 -20.21 -21.98
N ALA A 92 3.99 -19.23 -21.94
CA ALA A 92 5.16 -19.29 -21.08
C ALA A 92 4.68 -19.20 -19.62
N HIS A 93 4.41 -20.35 -19.03
CA HIS A 93 4.24 -20.49 -17.60
C HIS A 93 5.53 -20.02 -16.92
N VAL A 94 5.52 -18.83 -16.33
CA VAL A 94 6.48 -18.46 -15.28
C VAL A 94 5.87 -18.88 -13.93
N GLY A 95 5.35 -20.10 -13.89
CA GLY A 95 5.46 -20.89 -12.67
C GLY A 95 6.93 -21.25 -12.51
N ILE A 96 7.39 -21.48 -11.29
CA ILE A 96 8.57 -22.32 -11.07
C ILE A 96 8.15 -23.76 -11.44
N ASP A 97 7.65 -23.99 -12.65
CA ASP A 97 7.16 -25.28 -13.09
C ASP A 97 8.27 -25.85 -13.96
N GLY A 98 8.95 -26.85 -13.38
CA GLY A 98 9.94 -27.67 -14.08
C GLY A 98 9.25 -28.40 -15.23
N GLY A 99 9.19 -27.72 -16.38
CA GLY A 99 8.66 -28.26 -17.63
C GLY A 99 9.53 -29.36 -18.22
N ASP A 100 10.84 -29.35 -17.99
CA ASP A 100 11.74 -30.31 -18.65
C ASP A 100 12.82 -30.84 -17.68
N GLY A 101 12.61 -32.06 -17.15
CA GLY A 101 13.71 -32.96 -16.75
C GLY A 101 14.66 -32.54 -15.62
N GLY A 102 14.30 -31.60 -14.73
CA GLY A 102 15.19 -31.09 -13.69
C GLY A 102 14.53 -30.83 -12.33
N VAL A 103 14.34 -31.90 -11.55
CA VAL A 103 14.34 -31.99 -10.08
C VAL A 103 13.82 -30.76 -9.29
N TRP A 104 12.54 -30.78 -8.92
CA TRP A 104 12.21 -30.34 -7.56
C TRP A 104 12.93 -31.30 -6.61
N THR A 105 13.96 -30.86 -5.90
CA THR A 105 14.61 -31.70 -4.88
C THR A 105 13.70 -31.87 -3.65
N VAL A 106 12.61 -31.09 -3.58
CA VAL A 106 11.71 -30.95 -2.44
C VAL A 106 10.26 -31.04 -2.93
N PRO A 107 9.41 -31.90 -2.32
CA PRO A 107 7.98 -31.96 -2.62
C PRO A 107 7.31 -30.57 -2.59
N PRO A 108 6.39 -30.25 -3.52
CA PRO A 108 5.75 -28.94 -3.62
C PRO A 108 5.16 -28.43 -2.30
N VAL A 109 4.52 -29.31 -1.52
CA VAL A 109 3.99 -28.98 -0.19
C VAL A 109 5.08 -28.50 0.76
N GLN A 110 6.25 -29.15 0.76
CA GLN A 110 7.37 -28.74 1.61
C GLN A 110 7.97 -27.40 1.16
N HIS A 111 8.03 -27.15 -0.15
CA HIS A 111 8.45 -25.87 -0.71
C HIS A 111 7.53 -24.74 -0.20
N ASP A 112 6.23 -24.88 -0.36
CA ASP A 112 5.28 -23.82 -0.01
C ASP A 112 5.10 -23.66 1.51
N VAL A 113 5.26 -24.74 2.28
CA VAL A 113 5.42 -24.63 3.74
C VAL A 113 6.67 -23.80 4.06
N GLY A 114 7.79 -24.04 3.37
CA GLY A 114 9.01 -23.23 3.49
C GLY A 114 8.77 -21.76 3.19
N VAL A 115 8.12 -21.45 2.06
CA VAL A 115 7.75 -20.08 1.67
C VAL A 115 6.84 -19.44 2.72
N THR A 116 5.82 -20.17 3.20
CA THR A 116 4.90 -19.69 4.24
C THR A 116 5.65 -19.33 5.52
N LEU A 117 6.60 -20.16 5.97
CA LEU A 117 7.43 -19.89 7.14
C LEU A 117 8.32 -18.66 6.94
N ILE A 118 8.94 -18.52 5.76
CA ILE A 118 9.76 -17.35 5.43
C ILE A 118 8.91 -16.07 5.46
N VAL A 119 7.72 -16.08 4.86
CA VAL A 119 6.82 -14.92 4.83
C VAL A 119 6.29 -14.60 6.23
N LEU A 120 5.96 -15.60 7.05
CA LEU A 120 5.58 -15.41 8.46
C LEU A 120 6.69 -14.74 9.27
N VAL A 121 7.92 -15.27 9.19
CA VAL A 121 9.08 -14.72 9.90
C VAL A 121 9.40 -13.32 9.38
N GLY A 122 9.39 -13.13 8.06
CA GLY A 122 9.61 -11.84 7.41
C GLY A 122 8.60 -10.79 7.87
N GLY A 123 7.31 -11.11 7.89
CA GLY A 123 6.27 -10.23 8.40
C GLY A 123 6.44 -9.88 9.88
N TRP A 124 6.83 -10.86 10.72
CA TRP A 124 7.13 -10.60 12.12
C TRP A 124 8.33 -9.67 12.30
N VAL A 125 9.44 -9.90 11.57
CA VAL A 125 10.63 -9.04 11.59
C VAL A 125 10.27 -7.64 11.11
N TRP A 126 9.48 -7.52 10.06
CA TRP A 126 9.05 -6.25 9.48
C TRP A 126 8.29 -5.38 10.48
N VAL A 127 7.30 -5.95 11.17
CA VAL A 127 6.57 -5.24 12.23
C VAL A 127 7.52 -4.82 13.37
N ARG A 128 8.47 -5.69 13.75
CA ARG A 128 9.46 -5.37 14.79
C ARG A 128 10.41 -4.24 14.42
N ILE A 129 10.77 -4.10 13.14
CA ILE A 129 11.56 -2.97 12.64
C ILE A 129 10.77 -1.67 12.85
N PHE A 130 9.49 -1.61 12.46
CA PHE A 130 8.67 -0.42 12.67
C PHE A 130 8.40 -0.12 14.13
N ASP A 131 8.19 -1.13 14.97
CA ASP A 131 8.09 -0.96 16.42
C ASP A 131 9.38 -0.37 16.99
N PHE A 132 10.55 -0.84 16.55
CA PHE A 132 11.84 -0.30 16.96
C PHE A 132 12.01 1.17 16.56
N LEU A 133 11.69 1.51 15.30
CA LEU A 133 11.74 2.89 14.81
C LEU A 133 10.80 3.83 15.60
N THR A 134 9.65 3.31 16.00
CA THR A 134 8.66 4.04 16.80
C THR A 134 9.15 4.24 18.23
N LYS A 135 9.72 3.21 18.86
CA LYS A 135 10.33 3.29 20.21
C LYS A 135 11.50 4.28 20.26
N ARG A 136 12.30 4.36 19.19
CA ARG A 136 13.39 5.34 19.03
C ARG A 136 12.89 6.75 18.72
N LYS A 137 11.58 6.98 18.61
CA LYS A 137 10.93 8.26 18.27
C LYS A 137 11.29 8.81 16.89
N TYR A 138 11.77 7.97 15.96
CA TYR A 138 11.98 8.39 14.58
C TYR A 138 10.65 8.51 13.82
N LEU A 139 9.65 7.69 14.19
CA LEU A 139 8.32 7.70 13.59
C LEU A 139 7.25 7.84 14.68
N GLY A 140 6.20 8.62 14.41
CA GLY A 140 5.03 8.68 15.29
C GLY A 140 4.17 7.42 15.16
N GLN A 141 3.56 6.97 16.25
CA GLN A 141 2.75 5.73 16.31
C GLN A 141 1.71 5.63 15.17
N LYS A 142 1.00 6.74 14.89
CA LYS A 142 -0.03 6.78 13.84
C LYS A 142 0.55 6.60 12.45
N LEU A 143 1.72 7.19 12.17
CA LEU A 143 2.41 7.06 10.89
C LEU A 143 2.99 5.65 10.73
N SER A 144 3.65 5.14 11.78
CA SER A 144 4.21 3.79 11.81
C SER A 144 3.16 2.73 11.49
N ARG A 145 2.00 2.76 12.16
CA ARG A 145 0.88 1.84 11.87
C ARG A 145 0.44 1.90 10.41
N LYS A 146 0.35 3.09 9.82
CA LYS A 146 -0.06 3.25 8.42
C LYS A 146 1.03 2.82 7.43
N MET A 147 2.31 3.00 7.76
CA MET A 147 3.41 2.44 6.96
C MET A 147 3.42 0.92 7.00
N VAL A 148 3.24 0.31 8.18
CA VAL A 148 3.10 -1.15 8.32
C VAL A 148 1.91 -1.66 7.51
N HIS A 149 0.76 -0.97 7.56
CA HIS A 149 -0.43 -1.28 6.74
C HIS A 149 -0.14 -1.28 5.24
N ILE A 150 0.47 -0.22 4.72
CA ILE A 150 0.80 -0.09 3.29
C ILE A 150 1.78 -1.18 2.87
N THR A 151 2.88 -1.34 3.62
CA THR A 151 4.01 -2.17 3.20
C THR A 151 3.76 -3.66 3.44
N SER A 152 3.12 -4.06 4.54
CA SER A 152 2.94 -5.48 4.86
C SER A 152 2.05 -6.19 3.86
N GLY A 153 0.94 -5.57 3.45
CA GLY A 153 0.02 -6.15 2.47
C GLY A 153 0.62 -6.23 1.07
N LEU A 154 1.32 -5.18 0.64
CA LEU A 154 2.00 -5.15 -0.65
C LEU A 154 3.16 -6.16 -0.70
N LEU A 155 3.96 -6.26 0.36
CA LEU A 155 5.04 -7.26 0.46
C LEU A 155 4.47 -8.68 0.50
N PHE A 156 3.36 -8.90 1.21
CA PHE A 156 2.69 -10.19 1.24
C PHE A 156 2.20 -10.60 -0.16
N ALA A 157 1.52 -9.70 -0.88
CA ALA A 157 1.09 -9.95 -2.26
C ALA A 157 2.30 -10.19 -3.18
N ALA A 158 3.38 -9.42 -3.04
CA ALA A 158 4.61 -9.62 -3.78
C ALA A 158 5.28 -10.98 -3.51
N CYS A 159 4.91 -11.68 -2.44
CA CYS A 159 5.41 -13.03 -2.17
C CYS A 159 4.56 -14.14 -2.81
N TRP A 160 3.36 -13.86 -3.33
CA TRP A 160 2.49 -14.87 -3.95
C TRP A 160 3.14 -15.62 -5.12
N PRO A 161 3.96 -14.98 -5.98
CA PRO A 161 4.63 -15.68 -7.07
C PRO A 161 5.62 -16.75 -6.63
N PHE A 162 6.12 -16.70 -5.38
CA PHE A 162 7.05 -17.70 -4.86
C PHE A 162 6.36 -18.98 -4.41
N TYR A 163 5.03 -19.05 -4.40
CA TYR A 163 4.32 -20.30 -4.12
C TYR A 163 4.24 -21.17 -5.39
N SER A 164 4.14 -22.48 -5.19
CA SER A 164 3.96 -23.44 -6.28
C SER A 164 2.62 -23.26 -7.00
N SER A 165 2.48 -23.86 -8.19
CA SER A 165 1.26 -23.82 -8.99
C SER A 165 0.16 -24.78 -8.52
N PHE A 166 0.33 -25.44 -7.38
CA PHE A 166 -0.66 -26.38 -6.87
C PHE A 166 -1.88 -25.66 -6.26
N PRO A 167 -3.10 -26.22 -6.37
CA PRO A 167 -4.33 -25.59 -5.87
C PRO A 167 -4.33 -25.31 -4.36
N TRP A 168 -3.52 -26.01 -3.58
CA TRP A 168 -3.46 -25.83 -2.13
C TRP A 168 -2.56 -24.65 -1.71
N ALA A 169 -1.73 -24.12 -2.62
CA ALA A 169 -0.77 -23.05 -2.36
C ALA A 169 -1.42 -21.80 -1.76
N GLN A 170 -2.57 -21.39 -2.30
CA GLN A 170 -3.35 -20.24 -1.82
C GLN A 170 -3.80 -20.40 -0.36
N TYR A 171 -4.13 -21.63 0.07
CA TYR A 171 -4.55 -21.90 1.45
C TYR A 171 -3.36 -21.85 2.41
N LEU A 172 -2.18 -22.34 1.99
CA LEU A 172 -0.96 -22.17 2.78
C LEU A 172 -0.55 -20.71 2.90
N ALA A 173 -0.60 -19.96 1.79
CA ALA A 173 -0.36 -18.51 1.82
C ALA A 173 -1.33 -17.78 2.75
N ALA A 174 -2.61 -18.18 2.77
CA ALA A 174 -3.62 -17.60 3.66
C ALA A 174 -3.31 -17.84 5.15
N LEU A 175 -2.51 -18.86 5.51
CA LEU A 175 -2.08 -19.07 6.90
C LEU A 175 -1.28 -17.88 7.44
N VAL A 176 -0.59 -17.12 6.59
CA VAL A 176 0.16 -15.92 6.99
C VAL A 176 -0.78 -14.87 7.60
N PRO A 177 -1.76 -14.30 6.86
CA PRO A 177 -2.70 -13.34 7.42
C PRO A 177 -3.60 -13.97 8.49
N VAL A 178 -4.00 -15.24 8.37
CA VAL A 178 -4.80 -15.92 9.41
C VAL A 178 -4.05 -15.97 10.74
N SER A 179 -2.76 -16.32 10.74
CA SER A 179 -1.94 -16.33 11.97
C SER A 179 -1.88 -14.94 12.61
N ASN A 180 -1.76 -13.88 11.79
CA ASN A 180 -1.81 -12.52 12.29
C ASN A 180 -3.21 -12.13 12.78
N GLY A 181 -4.28 -12.62 12.15
CA GLY A 181 -5.66 -12.44 12.57
C GLY A 181 -5.94 -13.08 13.93
N ILE A 182 -5.51 -14.34 14.12
CA ILE A 182 -5.61 -15.04 15.40
C ILE A 182 -4.85 -14.25 16.49
N ARG A 183 -3.65 -13.76 16.18
CA ARG A 183 -2.89 -12.90 17.09
C ARG A 183 -3.72 -11.67 17.50
N LEU A 184 -4.27 -10.93 16.54
CA LEU A 184 -5.10 -9.75 16.81
C LEU A 184 -6.37 -10.10 17.61
N LEU A 185 -7.03 -11.22 17.32
CA LEU A 185 -8.20 -11.70 18.05
C LEU A 185 -7.87 -12.03 19.50
N VAL A 186 -6.81 -12.81 19.73
CA VAL A 186 -6.39 -13.25 21.06
C VAL A 186 -6.03 -12.06 21.95
N TYR A 187 -5.26 -11.10 21.42
CA TYR A 187 -4.92 -9.89 22.16
C TYR A 187 -6.11 -8.93 22.27
N GLY A 188 -6.91 -8.78 21.22
CA GLY A 188 -8.05 -7.86 21.17
C GLY A 188 -9.22 -8.27 22.06
N LEU A 189 -9.44 -9.58 22.24
CA LEU A 189 -10.41 -10.14 23.18
C LEU A 189 -9.87 -10.20 24.62
N GLY A 190 -8.60 -9.86 24.84
CA GLY A 190 -7.96 -9.89 26.16
C GLY A 190 -7.69 -11.29 26.71
N LEU A 191 -7.67 -12.32 25.85
CA LEU A 191 -7.38 -13.70 26.22
C LEU A 191 -5.91 -13.88 26.62
N LEU A 192 -5.02 -13.12 26.00
CA LEU A 192 -3.62 -12.94 26.44
C LEU A 192 -3.32 -11.45 26.58
N LYS A 193 -2.49 -11.10 27.58
CA LYS A 193 -2.07 -9.72 27.83
C LYS A 193 -0.67 -9.51 27.29
N ASP A 194 -0.55 -8.81 26.16
CA ASP A 194 0.71 -8.22 25.69
C ASP A 194 0.48 -6.71 25.55
N GLU A 195 0.81 -5.97 26.62
CA GLU A 195 0.67 -4.52 26.66
C GLU A 195 1.49 -3.82 25.57
N GLY A 196 2.58 -4.44 25.10
CA GLY A 196 3.44 -3.89 24.04
C GLY A 196 2.76 -3.90 22.68
N LEU A 197 2.08 -5.01 22.35
CA LEU A 197 1.30 -5.18 21.11
C LEU A 197 0.05 -4.30 21.10
N VAL A 198 -0.69 -4.30 22.21
CA VAL A 198 -1.91 -3.49 22.35
C VAL A 198 -1.55 -2.02 22.18
N LYS A 199 -0.48 -1.55 22.82
CA LYS A 199 -0.04 -0.16 22.71
C LYS A 199 0.50 0.22 21.33
N SER A 200 1.08 -0.72 20.57
CA SER A 200 1.61 -0.42 19.24
C SER A 200 0.53 -0.39 18.15
N VAL A 201 -0.51 -1.20 18.27
CA VAL A 201 -1.52 -1.33 17.23
C VAL A 201 -2.78 -0.51 17.54
N SER A 202 -3.18 -0.37 18.80
CA SER A 202 -4.31 0.47 19.19
C SER A 202 -3.96 1.97 19.17
N ARG A 203 -5.00 2.80 19.11
CA ARG A 203 -4.95 4.26 19.08
C ARG A 203 -5.06 4.85 20.49
N GLU A 204 -5.81 4.21 21.38
CA GLU A 204 -6.07 4.65 22.75
C GLU A 204 -5.58 3.68 23.85
N GLY A 205 -4.96 2.55 23.46
CA GLY A 205 -4.54 1.52 24.42
C GLY A 205 -5.62 0.48 24.73
N ASP A 206 -6.80 0.58 24.09
CA ASP A 206 -7.87 -0.41 24.22
C ASP A 206 -7.62 -1.61 23.27
N PRO A 207 -7.49 -2.84 23.79
CA PRO A 207 -7.41 -4.05 22.97
C PRO A 207 -8.55 -4.20 21.95
N ARG A 208 -9.74 -3.66 22.23
CA ARG A 208 -10.89 -3.79 21.32
C ARG A 208 -10.74 -3.02 20.02
N GLU A 209 -9.85 -2.03 19.95
CA GLU A 209 -9.53 -1.35 18.70
C GLU A 209 -8.80 -2.25 17.70
N LEU A 210 -8.14 -3.31 18.18
CA LEU A 210 -7.52 -4.33 17.34
C LEU A 210 -8.57 -5.11 16.54
N LEU A 211 -9.79 -5.22 17.08
CA LEU A 211 -10.91 -5.96 16.48
C LEU A 211 -11.67 -5.16 15.41
N ARG A 212 -11.26 -3.92 15.13
CA ARG A 212 -11.85 -3.07 14.08
C ARG A 212 -10.96 -3.04 12.85
N GLY A 213 -10.37 -1.89 12.50
CA GLY A 213 -9.57 -1.70 11.29
C GLY A 213 -8.51 -2.78 11.03
N PRO A 214 -7.65 -3.13 12.01
CA PRO A 214 -6.63 -4.17 11.81
C PRO A 214 -7.21 -5.57 11.50
N LEU A 215 -8.32 -5.94 12.13
CA LEU A 215 -8.95 -7.24 11.89
C LEU A 215 -9.66 -7.25 10.52
N TYR A 216 -10.37 -6.19 10.16
CA TYR A 216 -11.00 -6.06 8.85
C TYR A 216 -9.99 -6.15 7.71
N TYR A 217 -8.84 -5.50 7.87
CA TYR A 217 -7.72 -5.60 6.96
C TYR A 217 -7.25 -7.05 6.76
N VAL A 218 -7.10 -7.82 7.85
CA VAL A 218 -6.73 -9.24 7.77
C VAL A 218 -7.81 -10.06 7.06
N VAL A 219 -9.09 -9.82 7.34
CA VAL A 219 -10.19 -10.52 6.67
C VAL A 219 -10.14 -10.30 5.17
N VAL A 220 -9.91 -9.06 4.72
CA VAL A 220 -9.76 -8.77 3.29
C VAL A 220 -8.53 -9.46 2.71
N LEU A 221 -7.39 -9.45 3.38
CA LEU A 221 -6.21 -10.20 2.92
C LEU A 221 -6.51 -11.69 2.73
N VAL A 222 -7.17 -12.33 3.69
CA VAL A 222 -7.54 -13.75 3.60
C VAL A 222 -8.50 -13.98 2.43
N PHE A 223 -9.55 -13.17 2.31
CA PHE A 223 -10.56 -13.30 1.27
C PHE A 223 -9.96 -13.10 -0.14
N SER A 224 -9.14 -12.07 -0.32
CA SER A 224 -8.41 -11.86 -1.57
C SER A 224 -7.46 -13.02 -1.86
N THR A 225 -6.72 -13.52 -0.87
CA THR A 225 -5.79 -14.66 -1.07
C THR A 225 -6.55 -15.92 -1.51
N VAL A 226 -7.67 -16.24 -0.87
CA VAL A 226 -8.38 -17.51 -1.10
C VAL A 226 -9.27 -17.49 -2.35
N LEU A 227 -9.89 -16.35 -2.67
CA LEU A 227 -10.87 -16.26 -3.77
C LEU A 227 -10.35 -15.53 -5.00
N PHE A 228 -9.39 -14.63 -4.82
CA PHE A 228 -8.81 -13.80 -5.88
C PHE A 228 -7.29 -13.88 -5.84
N TRP A 229 -6.80 -15.12 -6.01
CA TRP A 229 -5.38 -15.47 -5.93
C TRP A 229 -4.53 -14.78 -7.01
N ARG A 230 -3.24 -15.13 -7.11
CA ARG A 230 -2.27 -14.52 -8.03
C ARG A 230 -2.68 -14.50 -9.50
N ASP A 231 -3.59 -15.39 -9.90
CA ASP A 231 -4.11 -15.48 -11.28
C ASP A 231 -5.30 -14.53 -11.51
N SER A 232 -5.73 -13.77 -10.50
CA SER A 232 -6.83 -12.81 -10.58
C SER A 232 -6.34 -11.36 -10.45
N PRO A 233 -6.38 -10.56 -11.53
CA PRO A 233 -6.09 -9.13 -11.49
C PRO A 233 -6.94 -8.39 -10.44
N VAL A 234 -8.18 -8.82 -10.25
CA VAL A 234 -9.14 -8.20 -9.32
C VAL A 234 -8.66 -8.27 -7.87
N GLY A 235 -8.11 -9.41 -7.44
CA GLY A 235 -7.56 -9.57 -6.09
C GLY A 235 -6.35 -8.69 -5.84
N VAL A 236 -5.42 -8.68 -6.80
CA VAL A 236 -4.22 -7.84 -6.76
C VAL A 236 -4.59 -6.36 -6.67
N MET A 237 -5.54 -5.90 -7.49
CA MET A 237 -6.05 -4.52 -7.40
C MET A 237 -6.71 -4.23 -6.06
N ALA A 238 -7.55 -5.13 -5.53
CA ALA A 238 -8.24 -4.93 -4.26
C ALA A 238 -7.24 -4.71 -3.10
N LEU A 239 -6.18 -5.52 -3.06
CA LEU A 239 -5.10 -5.37 -2.08
C LEU A 239 -4.30 -4.08 -2.30
N ALA A 240 -3.97 -3.74 -3.55
CA ALA A 240 -3.24 -2.52 -3.86
C ALA A 240 -4.03 -1.24 -3.54
N MET A 241 -5.33 -1.22 -3.81
CA MET A 241 -6.22 -0.10 -3.48
C MET A 241 -6.40 0.07 -1.97
N MET A 242 -6.57 -1.02 -1.22
CA MET A 242 -6.67 -0.97 0.25
C MET A 242 -5.32 -0.61 0.91
N CYS A 243 -4.22 -1.20 0.47
CA CYS A 243 -2.91 -1.02 1.10
C CYS A 243 -2.27 0.29 0.64
N GLY A 244 -2.09 0.45 -0.67
CA GLY A 244 -1.44 1.61 -1.28
C GLY A 244 -2.35 2.82 -1.33
N GLY A 245 -3.54 2.68 -1.92
CA GLY A 245 -4.51 3.77 -2.07
C GLY A 245 -4.93 4.36 -0.72
N ASP A 246 -5.72 3.64 0.09
CA ASP A 246 -6.26 4.14 1.36
C ASP A 246 -5.12 4.52 2.33
N GLY A 247 -4.10 3.67 2.42
CA GLY A 247 -2.96 3.90 3.30
C GLY A 247 -2.24 5.22 3.00
N ILE A 248 -1.93 5.51 1.73
CA ILE A 248 -1.25 6.74 1.33
C ILE A 248 -2.21 7.95 1.40
N ALA A 249 -3.47 7.78 0.99
CA ALA A 249 -4.49 8.81 1.07
C ALA A 249 -4.66 9.36 2.49
N ASP A 250 -4.65 8.49 3.48
CA ASP A 250 -4.76 8.85 4.88
C ASP A 250 -3.49 9.58 5.41
N ILE A 251 -2.30 9.22 4.91
CA ILE A 251 -1.05 9.96 5.22
C ILE A 251 -1.08 11.36 4.59
N VAL A 252 -1.36 11.45 3.29
CA VAL A 252 -1.39 12.71 2.54
C VAL A 252 -2.51 13.62 3.04
N GLY A 253 -3.71 13.09 3.24
CA GLY A 253 -4.88 13.82 3.71
C GLY A 253 -4.69 14.42 5.10
N ARG A 254 -3.95 13.76 5.99
CA ARG A 254 -3.60 14.35 7.29
C ARG A 254 -2.53 15.44 7.19
N ARG A 255 -1.55 15.29 6.30
CA ARG A 255 -0.41 16.20 6.20
C ARG A 255 -0.73 17.46 5.38
N PHE A 256 -1.54 17.31 4.34
CA PHE A 256 -1.81 18.35 3.34
C PHE A 256 -3.31 18.65 3.14
N GLY A 257 -4.21 17.93 3.81
CA GLY A 257 -5.66 18.05 3.62
C GLY A 257 -6.33 19.20 4.37
N SER A 258 -5.90 20.43 4.10
CA SER A 258 -6.53 21.66 4.60
C SER A 258 -7.93 21.87 4.01
N SER A 259 -8.08 21.65 2.71
CA SER A 259 -9.37 21.74 2.00
C SER A 259 -10.20 20.47 2.18
N LYS A 260 -11.27 20.56 2.98
CA LYS A 260 -12.21 19.46 3.23
C LYS A 260 -13.20 19.27 2.10
N LEU A 261 -13.77 18.08 1.99
CA LEU A 261 -14.86 17.82 1.06
C LEU A 261 -16.16 18.46 1.58
N PRO A 262 -16.98 19.03 0.69
CA PRO A 262 -18.19 19.76 1.11
C PRO A 262 -19.23 18.84 1.78
N TYR A 263 -19.26 17.56 1.43
CA TYR A 263 -20.18 16.55 1.97
C TYR A 263 -19.55 15.64 3.04
N ASN A 264 -18.24 15.75 3.29
CA ASN A 264 -17.55 14.95 4.29
C ASN A 264 -16.37 15.72 4.90
N SER A 265 -16.59 16.30 6.08
CA SER A 265 -15.56 17.07 6.80
C SER A 265 -14.40 16.21 7.34
N GLY A 266 -14.59 14.88 7.43
CA GLY A 266 -13.55 13.94 7.83
C GLY A 266 -12.51 13.66 6.74
N LYS A 267 -12.86 13.91 5.48
CA LYS A 267 -12.02 13.65 4.30
C LYS A 267 -11.61 14.96 3.62
N SER A 268 -10.58 14.91 2.80
CA SER A 268 -10.01 16.10 2.15
C SER A 268 -9.75 15.87 0.67
N TRP A 269 -9.77 16.96 -0.11
CA TRP A 269 -9.43 16.90 -1.53
C TRP A 269 -8.04 16.33 -1.77
N ALA A 270 -7.05 16.71 -0.94
CA ALA A 270 -5.70 16.16 -1.02
C ALA A 270 -5.66 14.64 -0.77
N GLY A 271 -6.46 14.16 0.19
CA GLY A 271 -6.61 12.73 0.49
C GLY A 271 -7.23 11.97 -0.68
N SER A 272 -8.34 12.46 -1.24
CA SER A 272 -9.02 11.78 -2.35
C SER A 272 -8.20 11.81 -3.65
N ILE A 273 -7.47 12.90 -3.93
CA ILE A 273 -6.52 12.93 -5.06
C ILE A 273 -5.41 11.91 -4.85
N ALA A 274 -4.88 11.78 -3.63
CA ALA A 274 -3.88 10.76 -3.31
C ALA A 274 -4.44 9.34 -3.41
N MET A 275 -5.67 9.10 -2.94
CA MET A 275 -6.37 7.83 -3.08
C MET A 275 -6.43 7.39 -4.54
N PHE A 276 -6.88 8.29 -5.42
CA PHE A 276 -6.99 8.01 -6.85
C PHE A 276 -5.60 7.76 -7.48
N LEU A 277 -4.65 8.67 -7.30
CA LEU A 277 -3.35 8.59 -7.98
C LEU A 277 -2.48 7.43 -7.47
N PHE A 278 -2.33 7.30 -6.15
CA PHE A 278 -1.51 6.23 -5.58
C PHE A 278 -2.21 4.88 -5.66
N GLY A 279 -3.53 4.83 -5.49
CA GLY A 279 -4.31 3.61 -5.74
C GLY A 279 -4.10 3.12 -7.17
N PHE A 280 -4.23 4.01 -8.16
CA PHE A 280 -3.97 3.71 -9.57
C PHE A 280 -2.54 3.24 -9.82
N LEU A 281 -1.54 4.02 -9.38
CA LEU A 281 -0.13 3.72 -9.66
C LEU A 281 0.35 2.42 -8.99
N VAL A 282 -0.01 2.22 -7.72
CA VAL A 282 0.37 1.00 -6.98
C VAL A 282 -0.35 -0.21 -7.57
N SER A 283 -1.64 -0.10 -7.88
CA SER A 283 -2.38 -1.19 -8.52
C SER A 283 -1.80 -1.55 -9.88
N TYR A 284 -1.49 -0.56 -10.72
CA TYR A 284 -0.86 -0.81 -12.02
C TYR A 284 0.51 -1.47 -11.86
N GLY A 285 1.34 -0.98 -10.93
CA GLY A 285 2.64 -1.57 -10.64
C GLY A 285 2.55 -3.02 -10.16
N CYS A 286 1.59 -3.34 -9.29
CA CYS A 286 1.32 -4.71 -8.87
C CYS A 286 0.81 -5.57 -10.03
N LEU A 287 -0.15 -5.10 -10.83
CA LEU A 287 -0.63 -5.83 -12.00
C LEU A 287 0.52 -6.15 -12.96
N TRP A 288 1.34 -5.14 -13.26
CA TRP A 288 2.50 -5.29 -14.12
C TRP A 288 3.51 -6.29 -13.57
N TYR A 289 3.78 -6.26 -12.27
CA TYR A 289 4.64 -7.25 -11.60
C TYR A 289 4.13 -8.69 -11.79
N PHE A 290 2.85 -8.95 -11.56
CA PHE A 290 2.29 -10.30 -11.74
C PHE A 290 2.23 -10.72 -13.23
N SER A 291 2.07 -9.76 -14.13
CA SER A 291 2.15 -10.01 -15.57
C SER A 291 3.56 -10.41 -16.03
N LEU A 292 4.60 -9.75 -15.48
CA LEU A 292 6.00 -10.16 -15.70
C LEU A 292 6.30 -11.57 -15.16
N MET A 293 5.62 -11.97 -14.09
CA MET A 293 5.69 -13.32 -13.53
C MET A 293 4.77 -14.32 -14.24
N GLY A 294 4.21 -13.96 -15.41
CA GLY A 294 3.50 -14.89 -16.29
C GLY A 294 2.13 -15.36 -15.80
N PHE A 295 1.51 -14.71 -14.81
CA PHE A 295 0.18 -15.11 -14.32
C PHE A 295 -0.97 -14.69 -15.23
N TYR A 296 -0.82 -13.55 -15.91
CA TYR A 296 -1.80 -13.05 -16.87
C TYR A 296 -1.18 -12.00 -17.80
N GLU A 297 -1.77 -11.86 -18.98
CA GLU A 297 -1.39 -10.83 -19.94
C GLU A 297 -2.12 -9.52 -19.67
N LEU A 298 -1.42 -8.41 -19.87
CA LEU A 298 -1.99 -7.07 -19.75
C LEU A 298 -2.03 -6.39 -21.11
N ASP A 299 -3.24 -6.14 -21.63
CA ASP A 299 -3.42 -5.06 -22.59
C ASP A 299 -3.22 -3.74 -21.84
N THR A 300 -2.06 -3.12 -22.04
CA THR A 300 -1.67 -1.88 -21.37
C THR A 300 -2.76 -0.81 -21.48
N LYS A 301 -3.35 -0.60 -22.67
CA LYS A 301 -4.31 0.50 -22.88
C LYS A 301 -5.65 0.21 -22.20
N GLY A 302 -6.22 -0.97 -22.42
CA GLY A 302 -7.47 -1.38 -21.79
C GLY A 302 -7.36 -1.46 -20.28
N THR A 303 -6.24 -1.98 -19.76
CA THR A 303 -5.97 -2.09 -18.33
C THR A 303 -5.90 -0.72 -17.67
N LEU A 304 -5.17 0.24 -18.25
CA LEU A 304 -5.08 1.60 -17.70
C LEU A 304 -6.47 2.27 -17.64
N LEU A 305 -7.30 2.12 -18.67
CA LEU A 305 -8.65 2.69 -18.69
C LEU A 305 -9.55 2.05 -17.62
N ARG A 306 -9.60 0.71 -17.56
CA ARG A 306 -10.40 -0.04 -16.59
C ARG A 306 -9.95 0.27 -15.16
N LEU A 307 -8.64 0.29 -14.92
CA LEU A 307 -8.07 0.60 -13.61
C LEU A 307 -8.35 2.05 -13.19
N ALA A 308 -8.37 3.00 -14.12
CA ALA A 308 -8.77 4.37 -13.82
C ALA A 308 -10.22 4.44 -13.33
N VAL A 309 -11.14 3.68 -13.96
CA VAL A 309 -12.54 3.58 -13.51
C VAL A 309 -12.64 2.93 -12.13
N VAL A 310 -11.94 1.82 -11.90
CA VAL A 310 -11.88 1.14 -10.60
C VAL A 310 -11.36 2.08 -9.50
N SER A 311 -10.24 2.77 -9.78
CA SER A 311 -9.60 3.68 -8.83
C SER A 311 -10.50 4.87 -8.51
N LEU A 312 -11.21 5.40 -9.51
CA LEU A 312 -12.17 6.49 -9.33
C LEU A 312 -13.36 6.04 -8.48
N ALA A 313 -13.93 4.87 -8.76
CA ALA A 313 -15.05 4.33 -7.99
C ALA A 313 -14.68 4.11 -6.51
N ALA A 314 -13.52 3.49 -6.25
CA ALA A 314 -13.02 3.31 -4.89
C ALA A 314 -12.75 4.66 -4.19
N THR A 315 -12.21 5.65 -4.90
CA THR A 315 -12.01 7.01 -4.38
C THR A 315 -13.32 7.69 -4.02
N VAL A 316 -14.35 7.54 -4.86
CA VAL A 316 -15.69 8.08 -4.56
C VAL A 316 -16.26 7.41 -3.31
N VAL A 317 -16.17 6.08 -3.19
CA VAL A 317 -16.68 5.38 -2.01
C VAL A 317 -15.92 5.77 -0.73
N GLU A 318 -14.59 5.92 -0.81
CA GLU A 318 -13.75 6.41 0.28
C GLU A 318 -14.12 7.83 0.72
N SER A 319 -14.52 8.67 -0.23
CA SER A 319 -14.85 10.07 0.04
C SER A 319 -16.20 10.24 0.76
N LEU A 320 -17.11 9.26 0.64
CA LEU A 320 -18.44 9.30 1.23
C LEU A 320 -18.40 9.26 2.78
N PRO A 321 -19.38 9.87 3.47
CA PRO A 321 -19.47 9.85 4.93
C PRO A 321 -19.94 8.49 5.50
N ILE A 322 -19.70 7.39 4.77
CA ILE A 322 -20.04 6.01 5.17
C ILE A 322 -18.95 5.41 6.06
N SER A 323 -17.72 5.91 5.96
CA SER A 323 -16.52 5.52 6.73
C SER A 323 -16.70 5.54 8.26
N THR A 324 -17.70 6.29 8.75
CA THR A 324 -18.07 6.34 10.17
C THR A 324 -18.82 5.11 10.66
N LYS A 325 -19.47 4.36 9.75
CA LYS A 325 -20.26 3.16 10.04
C LYS A 325 -19.60 1.87 9.52
N LEU A 326 -18.91 1.95 8.38
CA LEU A 326 -18.17 0.84 7.77
C LEU A 326 -16.73 1.28 7.54
N ASP A 327 -15.77 0.48 7.97
CA ASP A 327 -14.35 0.82 7.86
C ASP A 327 -13.89 0.88 6.40
N ASP A 328 -13.07 1.87 6.05
CA ASP A 328 -12.53 2.05 4.69
C ASP A 328 -11.72 0.84 4.23
N ASN A 329 -11.14 0.09 5.18
CA ASN A 329 -10.44 -1.17 4.91
C ASN A 329 -11.37 -2.29 4.42
N VAL A 330 -12.70 -2.10 4.43
CA VAL A 330 -13.67 -3.04 3.85
C VAL A 330 -14.31 -2.44 2.60
N THR A 331 -14.76 -1.18 2.68
CA THR A 331 -15.53 -0.55 1.59
C THR A 331 -14.70 -0.34 0.33
N VAL A 332 -13.42 0.06 0.46
CA VAL A 332 -12.49 0.27 -0.66
C VAL A 332 -12.19 -1.03 -1.41
N PRO A 333 -11.68 -2.10 -0.76
CA PRO A 333 -11.41 -3.35 -1.47
C PRO A 333 -12.69 -3.99 -2.01
N LEU A 334 -13.82 -3.92 -1.30
CA LEU A 334 -15.09 -4.44 -1.81
C LEU A 334 -15.55 -3.72 -3.08
N THR A 335 -15.47 -2.40 -3.11
CA THR A 335 -15.79 -1.61 -4.31
C THR A 335 -14.85 -1.97 -5.45
N THR A 336 -13.57 -2.14 -5.13
CA THR A 336 -12.54 -2.56 -6.09
C THR A 336 -12.85 -3.93 -6.69
N VAL A 337 -13.28 -4.89 -5.87
CA VAL A 337 -13.70 -6.23 -6.34
C VAL A 337 -14.94 -6.14 -7.22
N ILE A 338 -16.00 -5.44 -6.79
CA ILE A 338 -17.26 -5.35 -7.53
C ILE A 338 -17.02 -4.70 -8.91
N VAL A 339 -16.38 -3.53 -8.94
CA VAL A 339 -16.12 -2.81 -10.19
C VAL A 339 -15.07 -3.54 -11.02
N GLY A 340 -14.08 -4.15 -10.37
CA GLY A 340 -13.04 -4.95 -11.01
C GLY A 340 -13.64 -6.16 -11.75
N MET A 341 -14.52 -6.93 -11.12
CA MET A 341 -15.20 -8.07 -11.74
C MET A 341 -16.04 -7.68 -12.96
N LEU A 342 -16.64 -6.48 -12.94
CA LEU A 342 -17.42 -5.97 -14.08
C LEU A 342 -16.55 -5.54 -15.26
N LEU A 343 -15.32 -5.09 -15.01
CA LEU A 343 -14.44 -4.49 -16.02
C LEU A 343 -13.31 -5.40 -16.48
N PHE A 344 -12.90 -6.36 -15.66
CA PHE A 344 -11.91 -7.38 -15.95
C PHE A 344 -12.65 -8.72 -16.05
N PRO A 345 -13.03 -9.14 -17.29
CA PRO A 345 -13.57 -10.46 -17.52
C PRO A 345 -12.58 -11.46 -16.92
N SER A 346 -13.03 -12.19 -15.91
CA SER A 346 -12.21 -13.16 -15.22
C SER A 346 -12.58 -14.52 -15.77
N ASP A 347 -11.64 -15.18 -16.46
CA ASP A 347 -11.68 -16.64 -16.66
C ASP A 347 -11.41 -17.36 -15.32
N ALA A 348 -11.02 -16.60 -14.29
CA ALA A 348 -10.85 -17.11 -12.94
C ALA A 348 -12.21 -17.61 -12.41
N ASN A 349 -12.27 -18.92 -12.23
CA ASN A 349 -13.32 -19.67 -11.54
C ASN A 349 -13.55 -19.14 -10.11
N VAL A 350 -14.19 -17.98 -9.94
CA VAL A 350 -14.57 -17.50 -8.60
C VAL A 350 -15.62 -18.44 -7.95
N PHE A 351 -16.31 -19.25 -8.77
CA PHE A 351 -17.34 -20.19 -8.31
C PHE A 351 -17.18 -21.63 -8.84
N GLY A 352 -16.09 -21.96 -9.54
CA GLY A 352 -15.90 -23.30 -10.10
C GLY A 352 -16.98 -23.75 -11.09
N LEU A 353 -17.71 -22.81 -11.69
CA LEU A 353 -18.67 -23.12 -12.75
C LEU A 353 -17.91 -23.15 -14.08
N PRO A 354 -17.89 -24.29 -14.80
CA PRO A 354 -17.30 -24.34 -16.13
C PRO A 354 -18.01 -23.33 -17.02
N ASN A 355 -17.22 -22.58 -17.80
CA ASN A 355 -17.70 -21.63 -18.79
C ASN A 355 -18.77 -22.29 -19.68
N LEU A 356 -20.03 -21.85 -19.55
CA LEU A 356 -21.05 -22.05 -20.56
C LEU A 356 -21.01 -20.84 -21.50
N MET A 357 -20.01 -20.82 -22.37
CA MET A 357 -20.06 -20.10 -23.64
C MET A 357 -19.48 -20.96 -24.74
#